data_AF-A0A3A8QIW2-F1
#
_entry.id   AF-A0A3A8QIW2-F1
#
_cell.length_a   1.000
_cell.length_b   1.000
_cell.length_c   1.000
_cell.angle_alpha   90.00
_cell.angle_beta   90.00
_cell.angle_gamma   90.00
#
_symmetry.space_group_name_H-M   'P 1'
#
loop_
_entity.id
_entity.type
_entity.pdbx_description
1 polymer ?
#
loop_
_entity_poly.entity_id
_entity_poly.type
_entity_poly.pdbx_seq_one_letter_code
_entity_poly.pdbx_strand_id
1 'polypeptide(L)'
;MSRIQPDFKSVALLFAICVTSSAQGAGGLTGVYSNKGGTLAIVEGSNETLVHLSGSFPQGSSVGTCDCAFAVQKKTDAAWTLSESGAEGSWTLRVNPKQFVLESGPTPQCCGAGYPGKDTFARSTVKPLGICKVKASKAAFHASDEANTQRKAFVVFGDAVEAYLDPVEPDFLAARFQGPQKATAGLLKREDLDCSAEGPPTASKAPVAADKLKPFAGTWVELTRQGKGFVVLKPCSAATRTFTIKPASGEVEVQLGQESTTLKVTSVEPGKGAGAWVLGLTSSDGKPEALQWKTADAAKGTVSVTSPDLFSQSHDYVRQEKKSVFPSKQETGCDEYER
;
A
#
# COMPACT_ATOMS: atom_id res chain seq x y z
N MET A 1 -20.37 75.63 -29.64
CA MET A 1 -19.56 74.72 -28.80
C MET A 1 -20.41 73.49 -28.48
N SER A 2 -19.98 72.34 -28.98
CA SER A 2 -20.38 70.97 -28.59
C SER A 2 -20.39 70.82 -27.05
N ARG A 3 -21.14 69.95 -26.38
CA ARG A 3 -22.08 68.87 -26.74
C ARG A 3 -22.63 68.28 -25.42
N ILE A 4 -23.82 67.69 -25.49
CA ILE A 4 -24.23 66.44 -24.81
C ILE A 4 -24.59 66.51 -23.30
N GLN A 5 -25.90 66.51 -23.05
CA GLN A 5 -26.54 65.60 -22.08
C GLN A 5 -26.77 64.24 -22.79
N PRO A 6 -26.75 63.06 -22.11
CA PRO A 6 -27.91 62.68 -21.30
C PRO A 6 -27.67 61.77 -20.08
N ASP A 7 -28.70 61.82 -19.26
CA ASP A 7 -29.18 60.86 -18.27
C ASP A 7 -29.22 59.42 -18.79
N PHE A 8 -28.84 58.42 -17.98
CA PHE A 8 -29.41 57.05 -17.96
C PHE A 8 -28.66 56.08 -17.01
N LYS A 9 -29.49 55.29 -16.31
CA LYS A 9 -29.45 53.82 -16.18
C LYS A 9 -28.69 53.15 -15.01
N SER A 10 -29.53 52.38 -14.28
CA SER A 10 -29.35 50.98 -13.92
C SER A 10 -28.46 50.65 -12.72
N VAL A 11 -29.14 50.44 -11.60
CA VAL A 11 -28.68 49.60 -10.48
C VAL A 11 -28.53 48.16 -11.00
N ALA A 12 -27.30 47.75 -11.28
CA ALA A 12 -26.95 46.35 -11.55
C ALA A 12 -26.50 45.69 -10.23
N LEU A 13 -27.35 44.80 -9.73
CA LEU A 13 -27.08 43.93 -8.60
C LEU A 13 -26.06 42.86 -9.03
N LEU A 14 -24.78 43.05 -8.70
CA LEU A 14 -23.73 42.05 -8.92
C LEU A 14 -23.87 40.92 -7.88
N PHE A 15 -24.55 39.84 -8.28
CA PHE A 15 -24.38 38.53 -7.65
C PHE A 15 -22.96 38.04 -7.98
N ALA A 16 -22.03 38.22 -7.05
CA ALA A 16 -20.74 37.56 -7.06
C ALA A 16 -20.99 36.06 -6.80
N ILE A 17 -21.12 35.28 -7.87
CA ILE A 17 -21.00 33.83 -7.81
C ILE A 17 -19.54 33.55 -7.48
N CYS A 18 -19.26 33.30 -6.20
CA CYS A 18 -18.04 32.64 -5.76
C CYS A 18 -18.02 31.27 -6.45
N VAL A 19 -17.38 31.21 -7.61
CA VAL A 19 -16.87 29.96 -8.15
C VAL A 19 -15.84 29.49 -7.13
N THR A 20 -16.26 28.58 -6.25
CA THR A 20 -15.34 27.75 -5.50
C THR A 20 -14.61 26.90 -6.52
N SER A 21 -13.59 27.48 -7.14
CA SER A 21 -12.47 26.71 -7.67
C SER A 21 -11.96 25.93 -6.47
N SER A 22 -12.34 24.66 -6.42
CA SER A 22 -11.70 23.69 -5.55
C SER A 22 -10.25 23.65 -5.98
N ALA A 23 -9.43 24.50 -5.35
CA ALA A 23 -7.98 24.48 -5.40
C ALA A 23 -7.56 23.07 -4.95
N GLN A 24 -7.37 22.17 -5.91
CA GLN A 24 -6.65 20.93 -5.69
C GLN A 24 -5.22 21.32 -5.33
N GLY A 25 -4.85 20.99 -4.11
CA GLY A 25 -3.67 21.52 -3.42
C GLY A 25 -2.38 21.37 -4.21
N ALA A 26 -1.48 22.34 -3.99
CA ALA A 26 -0.13 22.44 -4.50
C ALA A 26 0.84 21.34 -3.97
N GLY A 27 0.34 20.14 -3.67
CA GLY A 27 1.15 18.96 -3.41
C GLY A 27 1.44 18.25 -4.73
N GLY A 28 2.71 18.02 -5.04
CA GLY A 28 3.12 17.26 -6.23
C GLY A 28 2.44 15.89 -6.31
N LEU A 29 2.55 15.25 -7.48
CA LEU A 29 2.04 13.91 -7.79
C LEU A 29 2.95 12.79 -7.30
N THR A 30 4.00 13.13 -6.53
CA THR A 30 4.89 12.15 -5.90
C THR A 30 4.12 11.22 -4.96
N GLY A 31 4.37 9.92 -5.06
CA GLY A 31 3.75 8.89 -4.22
C GLY A 31 3.62 7.55 -4.93
N VAL A 32 3.11 6.55 -4.20
CA VAL A 32 2.80 5.22 -4.70
C VAL A 32 1.29 5.08 -4.83
N TYR A 33 0.82 4.66 -6.01
CA TYR A 33 -0.59 4.48 -6.32
C TYR A 33 -0.83 3.02 -6.65
N SER A 34 -1.78 2.38 -5.98
CA SER A 34 -2.06 0.95 -6.18
C SER A 34 -3.40 0.72 -6.85
N ASN A 35 -3.49 -0.36 -7.62
CA ASN A 35 -4.75 -0.93 -8.10
C ASN A 35 -4.77 -2.44 -7.82
N LYS A 36 -5.71 -3.19 -8.41
CA LYS A 36 -5.79 -4.65 -8.22
C LYS A 36 -4.66 -5.44 -8.90
N GLY A 37 -4.01 -4.86 -9.91
CA GLY A 37 -3.00 -5.53 -10.75
C GLY A 37 -1.55 -5.14 -10.41
N GLY A 38 -1.34 -4.05 -9.66
CA GLY A 38 0.00 -3.59 -9.35
C GLY A 38 0.06 -2.22 -8.68
N THR A 39 1.25 -1.64 -8.69
CA THR A 39 1.58 -0.32 -8.16
C THR A 39 2.27 0.55 -9.21
N LEU A 40 1.96 1.84 -9.16
CA LEU A 40 2.61 2.90 -9.92
C LEU A 40 3.27 3.84 -8.91
N ALA A 41 4.59 3.95 -8.90
CA ALA A 41 5.30 4.94 -8.11
C ALA A 41 5.71 6.12 -8.98
N ILE A 42 5.56 7.34 -8.45
CA ILE A 42 5.98 8.58 -9.08
C ILE A 42 6.92 9.30 -8.12
N VAL A 43 8.12 9.67 -8.58
CA VAL A 43 9.10 10.45 -7.82
C VAL A 43 9.43 11.72 -8.60
N GLU A 44 8.89 12.86 -8.17
CA GLU A 44 9.09 14.14 -8.86
C GLU A 44 10.23 14.95 -8.25
N GLY A 45 11.14 15.41 -9.11
CA GLY A 45 12.11 16.46 -8.84
C GLY A 45 12.03 17.56 -9.90
N SER A 46 12.73 18.66 -9.64
CA SER A 46 12.83 19.77 -10.60
C SER A 46 13.75 19.45 -11.78
N ASN A 47 14.62 18.46 -11.64
CA ASN A 47 15.57 18.03 -12.67
C ASN A 47 15.09 16.81 -13.47
N GLU A 48 14.28 15.96 -12.87
CA GLU A 48 13.80 14.71 -13.48
C GLU A 48 12.53 14.25 -12.76
N THR A 49 11.69 13.48 -13.45
CA THR A 49 10.60 12.73 -12.82
C THR A 49 10.74 11.27 -13.21
N LEU A 50 10.76 10.40 -12.21
CA LEU A 50 10.85 8.95 -12.37
C LEU A 50 9.48 8.33 -12.14
N VAL A 51 9.12 7.36 -12.96
CA VAL A 51 7.88 6.59 -12.85
C VAL A 51 8.24 5.11 -12.83
N HIS A 52 7.65 4.35 -11.93
CA HIS A 52 7.88 2.92 -11.81
C HIS A 52 6.56 2.17 -11.80
N LEU A 53 6.46 1.11 -12.61
CA LEU A 53 5.32 0.20 -12.64
C LEU A 53 5.78 -1.16 -12.14
N SER A 54 5.16 -1.67 -11.08
CA SER A 54 5.32 -3.06 -10.65
C SER A 54 3.96 -3.75 -10.58
N GLY A 55 3.86 -5.01 -10.98
CA GLY A 55 2.59 -5.74 -10.99
C GLY A 55 2.76 -7.23 -11.05
N SER A 56 1.79 -7.96 -10.51
CA SER A 56 1.74 -9.43 -10.57
C SER A 56 0.68 -9.84 -11.59
N PHE A 57 1.08 -10.56 -12.64
CA PHE A 57 0.15 -11.04 -13.65
C PHE A 57 -0.46 -12.39 -13.27
N PRO A 58 -1.78 -12.59 -13.39
CA PRO A 58 -2.37 -13.93 -13.38
C PRO A 58 -2.10 -14.60 -14.74
N GLN A 59 -0.99 -15.33 -14.86
CA GLN A 59 -0.62 -16.07 -16.08
C GLN A 59 -0.56 -17.58 -15.82
N GLY A 60 -1.69 -18.25 -15.55
CA GLY A 60 -1.72 -19.72 -15.42
C GLY A 60 -0.53 -20.28 -14.61
N SER A 61 0.13 -21.33 -15.12
CA SER A 61 1.23 -22.04 -14.45
C SER A 61 2.57 -21.29 -14.35
N SER A 62 2.66 -20.02 -14.77
CA SER A 62 3.90 -19.24 -14.79
C SER A 62 3.73 -17.90 -14.06
N VAL A 63 4.44 -17.71 -12.96
CA VAL A 63 4.42 -16.46 -12.18
C VAL A 63 5.38 -15.45 -12.84
N GLY A 64 4.86 -14.54 -13.65
CA GLY A 64 5.63 -13.41 -14.18
C GLY A 64 5.33 -12.14 -13.38
N THR A 65 6.35 -11.53 -12.77
CA THR A 65 6.27 -10.16 -12.24
C THR A 65 6.53 -9.19 -13.38
N CYS A 66 5.65 -8.20 -13.57
CA CYS A 66 5.97 -7.05 -14.40
C CYS A 66 6.68 -6.02 -13.53
N ASP A 67 7.86 -5.57 -13.96
CA ASP A 67 8.64 -4.57 -13.26
C ASP A 67 9.32 -3.65 -14.28
N CYS A 68 8.94 -2.37 -14.28
CA CYS A 68 9.35 -1.41 -15.32
C CYS A 68 9.64 -0.04 -14.75
N ALA A 69 10.84 0.47 -15.05
CA ALA A 69 11.28 1.80 -14.67
C ALA A 69 11.27 2.74 -15.89
N PHE A 70 10.69 3.92 -15.70
CA PHE A 70 10.54 4.93 -16.73
C PHE A 70 11.09 6.30 -16.30
N ALA A 71 11.68 7.00 -17.26
CA ALA A 71 11.98 8.42 -17.16
C ALA A 71 10.92 9.25 -17.92
N VAL A 72 10.51 10.39 -17.38
CA VAL A 72 9.61 11.32 -18.08
C VAL A 72 10.42 12.17 -19.09
N GLN A 73 10.14 12.00 -20.37
CA GLN A 73 10.77 12.77 -21.47
C GLN A 73 10.06 14.10 -21.74
N LYS A 74 8.72 14.09 -21.70
CA LYS A 74 7.90 15.28 -21.91
C LYS A 74 6.78 15.32 -20.89
N LYS A 75 6.64 16.46 -20.22
CA LYS A 75 5.67 16.66 -19.13
C LYS A 75 4.70 17.78 -19.51
N THR A 76 3.40 17.47 -19.48
CA THR A 76 2.31 18.45 -19.52
C THR A 76 1.36 18.19 -18.36
N ASP A 77 0.45 19.12 -18.06
CA ASP A 77 -0.50 18.95 -16.96
C ASP A 77 -1.46 17.77 -17.16
N ALA A 78 -1.69 17.35 -18.41
CA ALA A 78 -2.66 16.32 -18.76
C ALA A 78 -2.03 14.99 -19.21
N ALA A 79 -0.79 15.00 -19.71
CA ALA A 79 -0.14 13.81 -20.26
C ALA A 79 1.38 13.90 -20.22
N TRP A 80 2.03 12.79 -19.84
CA TRP A 80 3.48 12.64 -19.81
C TRP A 80 3.91 11.56 -20.79
N THR A 81 4.95 11.85 -21.56
CA THR A 81 5.63 10.86 -22.40
C THR A 81 6.75 10.23 -21.58
N LEU A 82 6.74 8.91 -21.51
CA LEU A 82 7.66 8.11 -20.73
C LEU A 82 8.58 7.31 -21.67
N SER A 83 9.83 7.14 -21.25
CA SER A 83 10.81 6.25 -21.88
C SER A 83 11.31 5.23 -20.87
N GLU A 84 11.41 3.98 -21.29
CA GLU A 84 12.09 2.93 -20.56
C GLU A 84 13.57 2.87 -21.01
N SER A 85 14.48 2.62 -20.08
CA SER A 85 15.91 2.56 -20.41
C SER A 85 16.20 1.33 -21.29
N GLY A 86 16.84 1.55 -22.44
CA GLY A 86 17.24 0.47 -23.35
C GLY A 86 16.10 -0.13 -24.20
N ALA A 87 14.89 0.43 -24.15
CA ALA A 87 13.72 -0.09 -24.85
C ALA A 87 13.20 0.87 -25.94
N GLU A 88 12.78 0.30 -27.07
CA GLU A 88 12.07 1.02 -28.13
C GLU A 88 10.56 0.89 -27.90
N GLY A 89 9.97 1.88 -27.24
CA GLY A 89 8.53 1.93 -27.00
C GLY A 89 8.08 3.26 -26.41
N SER A 90 7.01 3.83 -26.96
CA SER A 90 6.41 5.05 -26.40
C SER A 90 5.39 4.69 -25.33
N TRP A 91 5.61 5.19 -24.13
CA TRP A 91 4.66 5.07 -23.02
C TRP A 91 4.04 6.43 -22.72
N THR A 92 2.76 6.45 -22.37
CA THR A 92 2.04 7.67 -22.01
C THR A 92 1.37 7.51 -20.66
N LEU A 93 1.66 8.42 -19.73
CA LEU A 93 0.89 8.57 -18.49
C LEU A 93 -0.07 9.75 -18.63
N ARG A 94 -1.37 9.47 -18.77
CA ARG A 94 -2.39 10.53 -18.67
C ARG A 94 -2.64 10.88 -17.22
N VAL A 95 -2.52 12.16 -16.93
CA VAL A 95 -2.73 12.73 -15.60
C VAL A 95 -4.12 13.33 -15.56
N ASN A 96 -5.08 12.61 -14.96
CA ASN A 96 -6.42 13.13 -14.75
C ASN A 96 -6.60 13.60 -13.30
N PRO A 97 -7.61 14.45 -13.01
CA PRO A 97 -7.87 14.91 -11.65
C PRO A 97 -8.14 13.79 -10.63
N LYS A 98 -8.70 12.65 -11.08
CA LYS A 98 -9.08 11.53 -10.20
C LYS A 98 -8.20 10.29 -10.33
N GLN A 99 -7.45 10.15 -11.42
CA GLN A 99 -6.72 8.93 -11.72
C GLN A 99 -5.55 9.18 -12.66
N PHE A 100 -4.59 8.28 -12.64
CA PHE A 100 -3.61 8.11 -13.69
C PHE A 100 -4.03 6.99 -14.63
N VAL A 101 -3.75 7.16 -15.92
CA VAL A 101 -3.95 6.11 -16.92
C VAL A 101 -2.63 5.92 -17.63
N LEU A 102 -2.00 4.77 -17.41
CA LEU A 102 -0.76 4.38 -18.08
C LEU A 102 -1.13 3.60 -19.34
N GLU A 103 -0.66 4.07 -20.50
CA GLU A 103 -0.94 3.50 -21.81
C GLU A 103 0.39 3.18 -22.50
N SER A 104 0.54 1.95 -22.97
CA SER A 104 1.68 1.55 -23.81
C SER A 104 1.40 1.86 -25.27
N GLY A 105 2.47 2.07 -26.04
CA GLY A 105 2.42 2.07 -27.49
C GLY A 105 2.04 0.70 -28.07
N PRO A 106 1.96 0.59 -29.41
CA PRO A 106 1.52 -0.62 -30.10
C PRO A 106 2.41 -1.85 -29.89
N THR A 107 3.65 -1.66 -29.41
CA THR A 107 4.63 -2.72 -29.12
C THR A 107 5.19 -2.52 -27.71
N PRO A 108 4.43 -2.88 -26.65
CA PRO A 108 4.97 -2.79 -25.29
C PRO A 108 6.15 -3.75 -25.13
N GLN A 109 7.31 -3.21 -24.76
CA GLN A 109 8.47 -4.01 -24.34
C GLN A 109 8.42 -4.33 -22.83
N CYS A 110 7.70 -3.50 -22.08
CA CYS A 110 7.37 -3.71 -20.68
C CYS A 110 5.98 -4.38 -20.53
N CYS A 111 5.96 -5.45 -19.71
CA CYS A 111 4.88 -6.42 -19.39
C CYS A 111 4.49 -7.44 -20.48
N GLY A 112 4.51 -8.73 -20.09
CA GLY A 112 4.47 -9.92 -20.96
C GLY A 112 3.22 -10.18 -21.82
N ALA A 113 3.27 -11.29 -22.56
CA ALA A 113 2.24 -11.69 -23.53
C ALA A 113 0.83 -11.65 -22.92
N GLY A 114 -0.02 -10.71 -23.36
CA GLY A 114 -1.40 -10.58 -22.89
C GLY A 114 -1.73 -9.34 -22.05
N TYR A 115 -0.80 -8.42 -21.81
CA TYR A 115 -1.15 -7.10 -21.25
C TYR A 115 -2.02 -6.29 -22.22
N PRO A 116 -3.17 -5.74 -21.80
CA PRO A 116 -4.05 -4.96 -22.69
C PRO A 116 -3.48 -3.57 -23.07
N GLY A 117 -2.23 -3.27 -22.70
CA GLY A 117 -1.57 -2.00 -23.00
C GLY A 117 -2.07 -0.82 -22.15
N LYS A 118 -2.87 -1.07 -21.12
CA LYS A 118 -3.53 -0.01 -20.36
C LYS A 118 -3.80 -0.39 -18.89
N ASP A 119 -3.35 0.48 -17.99
CA ASP A 119 -3.63 0.41 -16.56
C ASP A 119 -4.18 1.73 -16.01
N THR A 120 -4.98 1.63 -14.94
CA THR A 120 -5.56 2.81 -14.27
C THR A 120 -5.30 2.76 -12.77
N PHE A 121 -4.84 3.88 -12.22
CA PHE A 121 -4.50 4.05 -10.82
C PHE A 121 -5.27 5.22 -10.23
N ALA A 122 -6.07 4.98 -9.20
CA ALA A 122 -6.84 6.05 -8.57
C ALA A 122 -5.91 6.98 -7.78
N ARG A 123 -6.10 8.30 -7.89
CA ARG A 123 -5.31 9.26 -7.10
C ARG A 123 -5.66 9.25 -5.61
N SER A 124 -6.83 8.72 -5.26
CA SER A 124 -7.27 8.57 -3.87
C SER A 124 -6.54 7.47 -3.10
N THR A 125 -5.80 6.58 -3.77
CA THR A 125 -5.05 5.48 -3.14
C THR A 125 -3.59 5.83 -2.89
N VAL A 126 -3.22 7.11 -2.98
CA VAL A 126 -1.84 7.55 -2.83
C VAL A 126 -1.30 7.18 -1.45
N LYS A 127 -0.16 6.50 -1.44
CA LYS A 127 0.71 6.33 -0.27
C LYS A 127 1.94 7.22 -0.46
N PRO A 128 2.43 7.92 0.58
CA PRO A 128 3.69 8.64 0.49
C PRO A 128 4.86 7.67 0.22
N LEU A 129 5.95 8.18 -0.33
CA LEU A 129 7.20 7.44 -0.44
C LEU A 129 7.75 7.10 0.95
N GLY A 130 8.57 6.06 1.04
CA GLY A 130 9.34 5.78 2.25
C GLY A 130 10.33 6.91 2.51
N ILE A 131 10.72 7.12 3.75
CA ILE A 131 11.82 8.04 4.07
C ILE A 131 13.03 7.21 4.48
N CYS A 132 14.18 7.55 3.90
CA CYS A 132 15.46 6.97 4.24
C CYS A 132 16.42 8.05 4.74
N LYS A 133 17.27 7.69 5.68
CA LYS A 133 18.40 8.52 6.12
C LYS A 133 19.64 8.18 5.31
N VAL A 134 20.39 9.19 4.89
CA VAL A 134 21.67 8.97 4.22
C VAL A 134 22.70 8.58 5.27
N LYS A 135 23.35 7.43 5.09
CA LYS A 135 24.42 6.95 5.99
C LYS A 135 25.82 7.06 5.38
N ALA A 136 25.93 7.29 4.07
CA ALA A 136 27.20 7.65 3.44
C ALA A 136 27.58 9.08 3.81
N SER A 137 28.89 9.38 3.84
CA SER A 137 29.38 10.76 4.02
C SER A 137 28.89 11.68 2.90
N LYS A 138 28.74 11.13 1.69
CA LYS A 138 28.22 11.80 0.50
C LYS A 138 27.67 10.76 -0.47
N ALA A 139 26.39 10.87 -0.82
CA ALA A 139 25.73 10.02 -1.82
C ALA A 139 25.28 10.88 -3.01
N ALA A 140 25.79 10.56 -4.21
CA ALA A 140 25.43 11.29 -5.43
C ALA A 140 24.15 10.73 -6.05
N PHE A 141 23.33 11.60 -6.63
CA PHE A 141 22.23 11.16 -7.48
C PHE A 141 22.78 10.63 -8.80
N HIS A 142 22.18 9.57 -9.31
CA HIS A 142 22.43 9.00 -10.63
C HIS A 142 21.22 9.26 -11.55
N ALA A 143 21.46 9.35 -12.85
CA ALA A 143 20.41 9.38 -13.87
C ALA A 143 19.79 8.00 -14.03
N SER A 144 18.58 7.92 -14.58
CA SER A 144 17.93 6.65 -14.94
C SER A 144 18.21 6.22 -16.39
N ASP A 145 19.36 6.62 -16.93
CA ASP A 145 19.86 6.12 -18.21
C ASP A 145 20.50 4.73 -18.01
N GLU A 146 20.82 4.05 -19.10
CA GLU A 146 21.36 2.68 -19.06
C GLU A 146 22.64 2.56 -18.23
N ALA A 147 23.46 3.62 -18.22
CA ALA A 147 24.72 3.66 -17.47
C ALA A 147 24.56 4.10 -16.01
N ASN A 148 23.36 4.47 -15.57
CA ASN A 148 23.10 5.15 -14.30
C ASN A 148 24.11 6.29 -14.05
N THR A 149 24.21 7.23 -15.00
CA THR A 149 25.25 8.25 -15.01
C THR A 149 25.22 9.10 -13.74
N GLN A 150 26.34 9.15 -13.02
CA GLN A 150 26.46 9.94 -11.79
C GLN A 150 26.31 11.44 -12.07
N ARG A 151 25.50 12.12 -11.25
CA ARG A 151 25.25 13.57 -11.33
C ARG A 151 26.06 14.33 -10.30
N LYS A 152 26.16 15.65 -10.51
CA LYS A 152 26.80 16.59 -9.58
C LYS A 152 25.99 16.82 -8.30
N ALA A 153 24.68 16.58 -8.33
CA ALA A 153 23.82 16.72 -7.16
C ALA A 153 24.05 15.55 -6.20
N PHE A 154 24.09 15.84 -4.91
CA PHE A 154 24.34 14.86 -3.86
C PHE A 154 23.59 15.24 -2.58
N VAL A 155 23.46 14.26 -1.71
CA VAL A 155 23.03 14.37 -0.32
C VAL A 155 24.16 13.88 0.59
N VAL A 156 24.13 14.27 1.86
CA VAL A 156 25.18 13.96 2.83
C VAL A 156 24.62 13.21 4.03
N PHE A 157 25.51 12.68 4.86
CA PHE A 157 25.15 11.96 6.06
C PHE A 157 24.07 12.68 6.90
N GLY A 158 23.02 11.96 7.29
CA GLY A 158 21.92 12.45 8.11
C GLY A 158 20.77 13.10 7.33
N ASP A 159 20.97 13.44 6.04
CA ASP A 159 19.90 13.95 5.19
C ASP A 159 18.76 12.93 5.10
N ALA A 160 17.53 13.42 5.08
CA ALA A 160 16.34 12.61 4.84
C ALA A 160 15.95 12.70 3.37
N VAL A 161 15.80 11.56 2.72
CA VAL A 161 15.32 11.44 1.33
C VAL A 161 14.02 10.64 1.30
N GLU A 162 13.11 11.03 0.41
CA GLU A 162 11.92 10.26 0.11
C GLU A 162 12.24 9.26 -1.01
N ALA A 163 12.13 7.96 -0.77
CA ALA A 163 12.49 6.90 -1.70
C ALA A 163 11.34 5.93 -1.96
N TYR A 164 11.22 5.47 -3.21
CA TYR A 164 10.40 4.32 -3.53
C TYR A 164 11.18 3.04 -3.18
N LEU A 165 10.62 2.25 -2.25
CA LEU A 165 11.22 1.01 -1.76
C LEU A 165 10.60 -0.17 -2.50
N ASP A 166 11.25 -0.61 -3.56
CA ASP A 166 10.79 -1.77 -4.31
C ASP A 166 11.02 -3.09 -3.53
N PRO A 167 10.03 -4.02 -3.49
CA PRO A 167 10.20 -5.34 -2.88
C PRO A 167 11.35 -6.19 -3.44
N VAL A 168 11.76 -5.96 -4.69
CA VAL A 168 12.85 -6.71 -5.35
C VAL A 168 14.25 -6.21 -4.93
N GLU A 169 14.30 -5.20 -4.04
CA GLU A 169 15.52 -4.64 -3.45
C GLU A 169 16.64 -4.28 -4.46
N PRO A 170 16.37 -3.41 -5.44
CA PRO A 170 17.39 -3.04 -6.43
C PRO A 170 18.55 -2.25 -5.80
N ASP A 171 19.72 -2.35 -6.44
CA ASP A 171 20.94 -1.62 -6.06
C ASP A 171 20.73 -0.10 -6.06
N PHE A 172 19.86 0.39 -6.94
CA PHE A 172 19.49 1.79 -7.07
C PHE A 172 18.01 2.00 -6.77
N LEU A 173 17.72 2.99 -5.94
CA LEU A 173 16.38 3.39 -5.55
C LEU A 173 16.04 4.75 -6.16
N ALA A 174 14.85 4.85 -6.75
CA ALA A 174 14.28 6.14 -7.12
C ALA A 174 14.00 6.95 -5.86
N ALA A 175 14.69 8.07 -5.70
CA ALA A 175 14.63 8.89 -4.51
C ALA A 175 14.57 10.37 -4.86
N ARG A 176 14.06 11.17 -3.92
CA ARG A 176 14.10 12.62 -3.98
C ARG A 176 14.51 13.23 -2.65
N PHE A 177 15.26 14.32 -2.75
CA PHE A 177 15.64 15.17 -1.63
C PHE A 177 14.89 16.50 -1.73
N GLN A 178 14.13 16.85 -0.69
CA GLN A 178 13.40 18.10 -0.61
C GLN A 178 14.32 19.21 -0.07
N GLY A 179 15.04 19.88 -0.97
CA GLY A 179 15.88 21.02 -0.61
C GLY A 179 15.06 22.29 -0.30
N PRO A 180 15.70 23.34 0.24
CA PRO A 180 15.01 24.57 0.67
C PRO A 180 14.27 25.31 -0.46
N GLN A 181 14.74 25.17 -1.71
CA GLN A 181 14.18 25.87 -2.87
C GLN A 181 13.53 24.93 -3.89
N LYS A 182 14.04 23.70 -4.01
CA LYS A 182 13.60 22.75 -5.03
C LYS A 182 13.85 21.31 -4.58
N ALA A 183 13.03 20.40 -5.10
CA ALA A 183 13.24 18.97 -4.95
C ALA A 183 14.25 18.50 -6.00
N THR A 184 15.22 17.68 -5.59
CA THR A 184 16.13 16.98 -6.50
C THR A 184 15.72 15.51 -6.53
N ALA A 185 15.47 14.94 -7.70
CA ALA A 185 15.15 13.53 -7.85
C ALA A 185 16.19 12.81 -8.72
N GLY A 186 16.32 11.50 -8.52
CA GLY A 186 17.20 10.63 -9.29
C GLY A 186 17.32 9.28 -8.61
N LEU A 187 18.31 8.50 -9.03
CA LEU A 187 18.63 7.23 -8.41
C LEU A 187 19.67 7.42 -7.31
N LEU A 188 19.47 6.82 -6.14
CA LEU A 188 20.47 6.72 -5.08
C LEU A 188 20.79 5.25 -4.85
N LYS A 189 22.04 4.94 -4.53
CA LYS A 189 22.40 3.57 -4.18
C LYS A 189 21.73 3.17 -2.87
N ARG A 190 21.15 1.97 -2.83
CA ARG A 190 20.53 1.40 -1.62
C ARG A 190 21.54 1.28 -0.49
N GLU A 191 22.78 0.91 -0.80
CA GLU A 191 23.87 0.78 0.19
C GLU A 191 24.23 2.08 0.90
N ASP A 192 23.92 3.24 0.32
CA ASP A 192 24.20 4.57 0.90
C ASP A 192 23.07 5.06 1.83
N LEU A 193 21.97 4.32 1.88
CA LEU A 193 20.75 4.66 2.60
C LEU A 193 20.52 3.72 3.78
N ASP A 194 19.94 4.28 4.82
CA ASP A 194 19.27 3.57 5.90
C ASP A 194 17.78 3.84 5.76
N CYS A 195 17.09 2.86 5.15
CA CYS A 195 15.65 2.89 4.95
C CYS A 195 14.91 2.12 6.06
N SER A 196 15.57 1.86 7.20
CA SER A 196 14.90 1.37 8.40
C SER A 196 13.78 2.36 8.73
N ALA A 197 12.54 1.88 8.69
CA ALA A 197 11.31 2.67 8.60
C ALA A 197 11.16 3.81 9.62
N GLU A 198 11.86 4.91 9.44
CA GLU A 198 11.45 6.24 9.89
C GLU A 198 10.63 6.86 8.77
N GLY A 199 9.41 6.36 8.53
CA GLY A 199 8.46 7.04 7.66
C GLY A 199 8.19 8.49 8.12
N PRO A 200 7.48 9.31 7.31
CA PRO A 200 6.96 10.58 7.79
C PRO A 200 6.19 10.35 9.10
N PRO A 201 5.98 11.35 9.97
CA PRO A 201 5.28 11.17 11.23
C PRO A 201 3.79 10.90 10.98
N THR A 202 3.44 9.74 10.40
CA THR A 202 2.35 8.98 10.97
C THR A 202 2.77 8.76 12.40
N ALA A 203 1.91 9.18 13.33
CA ALA A 203 2.07 8.77 14.71
C ALA A 203 2.20 7.23 14.69
N SER A 204 3.44 6.73 14.72
CA SER A 204 3.73 5.41 15.22
C SER A 204 3.23 5.50 16.65
N LYS A 205 1.95 5.16 16.84
CA LYS A 205 1.41 4.90 18.15
C LYS A 205 2.44 3.94 18.73
N ALA A 206 3.07 4.36 19.82
CA ALA A 206 4.07 3.55 20.50
C ALA A 206 3.57 2.09 20.54
N PRO A 207 4.44 1.09 20.35
CA PRO A 207 4.05 -0.31 20.33
C PRO A 207 3.04 -0.57 21.44
N VAL A 208 1.90 -1.16 21.10
CA VAL A 208 0.85 -1.41 22.08
C VAL A 208 1.47 -2.19 23.22
N ALA A 209 1.48 -1.61 24.43
CA ALA A 209 2.11 -2.23 25.58
C ALA A 209 1.61 -3.68 25.75
N ALA A 210 2.52 -4.62 25.97
CA ALA A 210 2.22 -6.04 26.05
C ALA A 210 1.05 -6.35 27.01
N ASP A 211 0.94 -5.61 28.11
CA ASP A 211 -0.15 -5.73 29.08
C ASP A 211 -1.54 -5.51 28.49
N LYS A 212 -1.68 -4.62 27.50
CA LYS A 212 -2.95 -4.40 26.79
C LYS A 212 -3.31 -5.53 25.84
N LEU A 213 -2.32 -6.31 25.40
CA LEU A 213 -2.51 -7.46 24.50
C LEU A 213 -2.68 -8.79 25.23
N LYS A 214 -2.29 -8.87 26.51
CA LYS A 214 -2.45 -10.07 27.35
C LYS A 214 -3.86 -10.71 27.28
N PRO A 215 -4.98 -9.95 27.29
CA PRO A 215 -6.31 -10.55 27.21
C PRO A 215 -6.60 -11.31 25.91
N PHE A 216 -5.87 -11.00 24.83
CA PHE A 216 -6.04 -11.58 23.50
C PHE A 216 -5.01 -12.66 23.19
N ALA A 217 -3.99 -12.79 24.05
CA ALA A 217 -2.82 -13.63 23.84
C ALA A 217 -3.17 -15.10 23.55
N GLY A 218 -2.33 -15.73 22.73
CA GLY A 218 -2.41 -17.16 22.41
C GLY A 218 -2.96 -17.43 21.03
N THR A 219 -3.07 -18.73 20.72
CA THR A 219 -3.55 -19.23 19.43
C THR A 219 -5.06 -19.49 19.49
N TRP A 220 -5.73 -19.07 18.43
CA TRP A 220 -7.16 -19.19 18.23
C TRP A 220 -7.41 -20.05 17.01
N VAL A 221 -8.26 -21.05 17.14
CA VAL A 221 -8.59 -22.04 16.09
C VAL A 221 -9.98 -21.79 15.57
N GLU A 222 -10.14 -21.74 14.25
CA GLU A 222 -11.43 -21.51 13.61
C GLU A 222 -12.43 -22.63 13.95
N LEU A 223 -13.68 -22.21 14.19
CA LEU A 223 -14.83 -23.05 14.39
C LEU A 223 -15.76 -22.91 13.19
N THR A 224 -16.13 -24.04 12.60
CA THR A 224 -17.12 -24.10 11.54
C THR A 224 -18.48 -24.42 12.14
N ARG A 225 -19.50 -23.61 11.83
CA ARG A 225 -20.87 -23.90 12.23
C ARG A 225 -21.40 -25.11 11.43
N GLN A 226 -21.84 -26.14 12.12
CA GLN A 226 -22.46 -27.32 11.52
C GLN A 226 -23.79 -27.63 12.24
N GLY A 227 -24.91 -27.37 11.54
CA GLY A 227 -26.24 -27.47 12.13
C GLY A 227 -26.42 -26.50 13.31
N LYS A 228 -26.78 -27.03 14.49
CA LYS A 228 -26.95 -26.25 15.72
C LYS A 228 -25.65 -26.08 16.54
N GLY A 229 -24.54 -26.67 16.10
CA GLY A 229 -23.28 -26.70 16.84
C GLY A 229 -22.10 -26.14 16.06
N PHE A 230 -20.93 -26.21 16.68
CA PHE A 230 -19.64 -25.86 16.10
C PHE A 230 -18.71 -27.07 16.09
N VAL A 231 -17.89 -27.17 15.06
CA VAL A 231 -16.85 -28.20 14.92
C VAL A 231 -15.52 -27.54 14.57
N VAL A 232 -14.41 -28.17 14.97
CA VAL A 232 -13.09 -27.82 14.43
C VAL A 232 -12.90 -28.65 13.16
N LEU A 233 -12.94 -28.00 12.00
CA LEU A 233 -12.74 -28.67 10.72
C LEU A 233 -11.24 -28.77 10.41
N LYS A 234 -10.77 -29.97 10.08
CA LYS A 234 -9.41 -30.26 9.63
C LYS A 234 -9.44 -30.45 8.10
N PRO A 235 -8.97 -29.46 7.31
CA PRO A 235 -8.92 -29.59 5.87
C PRO A 235 -7.91 -30.65 5.43
N CYS A 236 -8.10 -31.24 4.25
CA CYS A 236 -7.25 -32.34 3.76
C CYS A 236 -5.84 -31.88 3.38
N SER A 237 -5.73 -30.74 2.70
CA SER A 237 -4.49 -30.25 2.06
C SER A 237 -4.02 -28.89 2.61
N ALA A 238 -4.52 -28.49 3.77
CA ALA A 238 -4.22 -27.21 4.39
C ALA A 238 -4.21 -27.32 5.92
N ALA A 239 -3.58 -26.35 6.60
CA ALA A 239 -3.75 -26.21 8.04
C ALA A 239 -5.18 -25.74 8.36
N THR A 240 -5.72 -26.12 9.52
CA THR A 240 -6.90 -25.45 10.07
C THR A 240 -6.56 -23.97 10.25
N ARG A 241 -7.49 -23.08 9.89
CA ARG A 241 -7.26 -21.65 10.04
C ARG A 241 -7.06 -21.30 11.51
N THR A 242 -6.02 -20.53 11.76
CA THR A 242 -5.70 -20.07 13.11
C THR A 242 -5.19 -18.63 13.06
N PHE A 243 -5.27 -17.94 14.19
CA PHE A 243 -4.45 -16.76 14.40
C PHE A 243 -3.83 -16.78 15.79
N THR A 244 -2.64 -16.21 15.92
CA THR A 244 -1.87 -16.17 17.16
C THR A 244 -1.50 -14.75 17.49
N ILE A 245 -1.90 -14.28 18.67
CA ILE A 245 -1.53 -12.96 19.18
C ILE A 245 -0.33 -13.14 20.13
N LYS A 246 0.76 -12.45 19.82
CA LYS A 246 2.04 -12.48 20.55
C LYS A 246 2.24 -11.14 21.28
N PRO A 247 1.86 -11.03 22.58
CA PRO A 247 1.94 -9.76 23.30
C PRO A 247 3.35 -9.18 23.39
N ALA A 248 4.37 -10.03 23.44
CA ALA A 248 5.77 -9.60 23.59
C ALA A 248 6.31 -8.86 22.36
N SER A 249 5.92 -9.30 21.15
CA SER A 249 6.31 -8.64 19.90
C SER A 249 5.26 -7.67 19.37
N GLY A 250 4.05 -7.69 19.93
CA GLY A 250 2.93 -6.87 19.45
C GLY A 250 2.42 -7.32 18.08
N GLU A 251 2.54 -8.62 17.78
CA GLU A 251 2.23 -9.17 16.46
C GLU A 251 1.02 -10.10 16.50
N VAL A 252 0.33 -10.18 15.35
CA VAL A 252 -0.70 -11.16 15.04
C VAL A 252 -0.23 -11.96 13.84
N GLU A 253 -0.06 -13.26 14.04
CA GLU A 253 0.22 -14.22 12.97
C GLU A 253 -1.11 -14.88 12.57
N VAL A 254 -1.47 -14.83 11.29
CA VAL A 254 -2.71 -15.38 10.77
C VAL A 254 -2.38 -16.47 9.75
N GLN A 255 -2.84 -17.69 10.02
CA GLN A 255 -2.77 -18.84 9.13
C GLN A 255 -4.14 -19.03 8.46
N LEU A 256 -4.24 -18.76 7.16
CA LEU A 256 -5.48 -18.88 6.38
C LEU A 256 -5.57 -20.21 5.61
N GLY A 257 -4.96 -21.26 6.14
CA GLY A 257 -4.88 -22.56 5.49
C GLY A 257 -3.49 -22.80 4.90
N GLN A 258 -3.33 -22.54 3.61
CA GLN A 258 -2.04 -22.66 2.91
C GLN A 258 -1.19 -21.39 2.99
N GLU A 259 -1.81 -20.26 3.33
CA GLU A 259 -1.14 -18.96 3.43
C GLU A 259 -0.96 -18.56 4.89
N SER A 260 0.13 -17.84 5.17
CA SER A 260 0.38 -17.22 6.47
C SER A 260 0.78 -15.76 6.28
N THR A 261 0.37 -14.90 7.22
CA THR A 261 0.75 -13.49 7.24
C THR A 261 0.96 -13.01 8.66
N THR A 262 1.85 -12.03 8.83
CA THR A 262 2.13 -11.41 10.13
C THR A 262 1.80 -9.92 10.06
N LEU A 263 1.00 -9.45 11.02
CA LEU A 263 0.61 -8.06 11.16
C LEU A 263 1.07 -7.50 12.51
N LYS A 264 1.37 -6.21 12.57
CA LYS A 264 1.66 -5.49 13.83
C LYS A 264 0.38 -4.89 14.41
N VAL A 265 0.18 -5.03 15.72
CA VAL A 265 -0.92 -4.37 16.43
C VAL A 265 -0.54 -2.93 16.76
N THR A 266 -1.29 -1.99 16.21
CA THR A 266 -1.06 -0.54 16.33
C THR A 266 -2.06 0.15 17.27
N SER A 267 -3.21 -0.48 17.56
CA SER A 267 -4.14 0.01 18.58
C SER A 267 -5.00 -1.11 19.18
N VAL A 268 -5.53 -0.86 20.38
CA VAL A 268 -6.53 -1.70 21.05
C VAL A 268 -7.56 -0.76 21.65
N GLU A 269 -8.79 -0.83 21.17
CA GLU A 269 -9.87 0.09 21.54
C GLU A 269 -11.14 -0.71 21.88
N PRO A 270 -11.95 -0.26 22.86
CA PRO A 270 -13.25 -0.89 23.12
C PRO A 270 -14.17 -0.83 21.90
N GLY A 271 -14.82 -1.95 21.59
CA GLY A 271 -15.80 -2.06 20.52
C GLY A 271 -17.23 -1.74 20.99
N LYS A 272 -18.20 -1.89 20.08
CA LYS A 272 -19.63 -1.70 20.41
C LYS A 272 -20.17 -2.94 21.14
N GLY A 273 -20.40 -2.80 22.45
CA GLY A 273 -21.04 -3.82 23.30
C GLY A 273 -20.08 -4.52 24.26
N ALA A 274 -20.63 -5.27 25.21
CA ALA A 274 -19.84 -6.00 26.19
C ALA A 274 -18.96 -7.07 25.52
N GLY A 275 -17.67 -7.12 25.90
CA GLY A 275 -16.70 -8.06 25.33
C GLY A 275 -16.29 -7.78 23.89
N ALA A 276 -16.67 -6.61 23.34
CA ALA A 276 -16.25 -6.19 22.01
C ALA A 276 -14.99 -5.33 22.07
N TRP A 277 -14.08 -5.54 21.14
CA TRP A 277 -12.82 -4.81 20.99
C TRP A 277 -12.53 -4.58 19.50
N VAL A 278 -11.71 -3.58 19.21
CA VAL A 278 -11.17 -3.30 17.88
C VAL A 278 -9.66 -3.25 18.02
N LEU A 279 -8.98 -4.15 17.32
CA LEU A 279 -7.53 -4.16 17.21
C LEU A 279 -7.16 -3.51 15.89
N GLY A 280 -6.42 -2.40 15.95
CA GLY A 280 -5.79 -1.82 14.77
C GLY A 280 -4.57 -2.65 14.40
N LEU A 281 -4.50 -3.08 13.15
CA LEU A 281 -3.44 -3.89 12.58
C LEU A 281 -2.76 -3.16 11.43
N THR A 282 -1.51 -3.51 11.16
CA THR A 282 -0.79 -3.04 9.97
C THR A 282 0.05 -4.18 9.43
N SER A 283 -0.15 -4.53 8.17
CA SER A 283 0.63 -5.54 7.44
C SER A 283 2.01 -5.02 7.08
N SER A 284 2.88 -5.92 6.61
CA SER A 284 4.26 -5.60 6.20
C SER A 284 4.33 -4.55 5.07
N ASP A 285 3.32 -4.46 4.22
CA ASP A 285 3.17 -3.46 3.14
C ASP A 285 2.58 -2.11 3.63
N GLY A 286 2.45 -1.94 4.94
CA GLY A 286 1.94 -0.74 5.59
C GLY A 286 0.45 -0.50 5.40
N LYS A 287 -0.33 -1.49 4.93
CA LYS A 287 -1.79 -1.36 4.81
C LYS A 287 -2.43 -1.43 6.20
N PRO A 288 -3.21 -0.42 6.62
CA PRO A 288 -3.94 -0.47 7.88
C PRO A 288 -5.15 -1.38 7.76
N GLU A 289 -5.44 -2.11 8.83
CA GLU A 289 -6.59 -2.99 8.94
C GLU A 289 -7.19 -2.91 10.34
N ALA A 290 -8.48 -3.18 10.49
CA ALA A 290 -9.15 -3.24 11.78
C ALA A 290 -9.75 -4.63 11.98
N LEU A 291 -9.27 -5.34 13.00
CA LEU A 291 -9.83 -6.59 13.46
C LEU A 291 -10.89 -6.31 14.52
N GLN A 292 -12.15 -6.50 14.15
CA GLN A 292 -13.26 -6.48 15.09
C GLN A 292 -13.26 -7.79 15.87
N TRP A 293 -13.31 -7.69 17.18
CA TRP A 293 -13.30 -8.80 18.10
C TRP A 293 -14.55 -8.74 18.95
N LYS A 294 -15.23 -9.87 19.13
CA LYS A 294 -16.37 -9.98 20.04
C LYS A 294 -16.30 -11.30 20.79
N THR A 295 -16.26 -11.25 22.12
CA THR A 295 -16.43 -12.45 22.93
C THR A 295 -17.82 -13.04 22.70
N ALA A 296 -17.87 -14.29 22.20
CA ALA A 296 -19.11 -15.00 21.93
C ALA A 296 -19.56 -15.82 23.15
N ASP A 297 -18.62 -16.54 23.78
CA ASP A 297 -18.84 -17.27 25.03
C ASP A 297 -17.52 -17.31 25.82
N ALA A 298 -17.44 -16.54 26.91
CA ALA A 298 -16.23 -16.45 27.73
C ALA A 298 -15.90 -17.79 28.44
N ALA A 299 -16.92 -18.55 28.84
CA ALA A 299 -16.73 -19.83 29.53
C ALA A 299 -16.11 -20.86 28.58
N LYS A 300 -16.61 -20.94 27.35
CA LYS A 300 -16.04 -21.79 26.29
C LYS A 300 -14.79 -21.19 25.64
N GLY A 301 -14.48 -19.92 25.93
CA GLY A 301 -13.37 -19.19 25.34
C GLY A 301 -13.51 -19.05 23.83
N THR A 302 -14.71 -18.73 23.36
CA THR A 302 -14.97 -18.47 21.95
C THR A 302 -15.13 -16.99 21.67
N VAL A 303 -14.69 -16.60 20.49
CA VAL A 303 -14.75 -15.23 19.98
C VAL A 303 -15.23 -15.25 18.54
N SER A 304 -15.92 -14.20 18.13
CA SER A 304 -16.21 -13.93 16.74
C SER A 304 -15.29 -12.79 16.30
N VAL A 305 -14.58 -12.98 15.20
CA VAL A 305 -13.70 -11.96 14.62
C VAL A 305 -14.12 -11.63 13.21
N THR A 306 -13.94 -10.38 12.82
CA THR A 306 -14.22 -9.89 11.47
C THR A 306 -13.19 -8.85 11.09
N SER A 307 -12.70 -8.90 9.87
CA SER A 307 -11.94 -7.82 9.26
C SER A 307 -12.27 -7.73 7.77
N PRO A 308 -12.17 -6.54 7.15
CA PRO A 308 -12.54 -6.37 5.75
C PRO A 308 -11.65 -7.16 4.78
N ASP A 309 -10.36 -7.31 5.09
CA ASP A 309 -9.37 -7.89 4.17
C ASP A 309 -8.99 -9.32 4.55
N LEU A 310 -8.51 -9.57 5.78
CA LEU A 310 -8.07 -10.92 6.18
C LEU A 310 -9.23 -11.93 6.26
N PHE A 311 -10.39 -11.48 6.75
CA PHE A 311 -11.48 -12.38 7.10
C PHE A 311 -12.69 -12.27 6.17
N SER A 312 -12.92 -11.12 5.52
CA SER A 312 -14.02 -10.77 4.60
C SER A 312 -15.45 -10.94 5.14
N GLN A 313 -15.64 -11.81 6.12
CA GLN A 313 -16.87 -12.12 6.85
C GLN A 313 -16.53 -12.47 8.30
N SER A 314 -17.56 -12.61 9.12
CA SER A 314 -17.38 -12.99 10.53
C SER A 314 -17.08 -14.47 10.66
N HIS A 315 -16.04 -14.80 11.43
CA HIS A 315 -15.64 -16.17 11.71
C HIS A 315 -15.55 -16.38 13.22
N ASP A 316 -15.97 -17.55 13.68
CA ASP A 316 -15.92 -17.93 15.09
C ASP A 316 -14.64 -18.71 15.38
N TYR A 317 -14.01 -18.45 16.51
CA TYR A 317 -12.77 -19.10 16.94
C TYR A 317 -12.87 -19.55 18.39
N VAL A 318 -12.08 -20.56 18.75
CA VAL A 318 -11.87 -21.03 20.12
C VAL A 318 -10.40 -20.91 20.49
N ARG A 319 -10.09 -20.59 21.75
CA ARG A 319 -8.73 -20.69 22.27
C ARG A 319 -8.19 -22.12 22.09
N GLN A 320 -6.95 -22.26 21.63
CA GLN A 320 -6.29 -23.55 21.39
C GLN A 320 -6.39 -24.50 22.59
N GLU A 321 -6.21 -23.99 23.81
CA GLU A 321 -6.29 -24.77 25.06
C GLU A 321 -7.71 -25.24 25.42
N LYS A 322 -8.75 -24.62 24.82
CA LYS A 322 -10.17 -24.99 25.01
C LYS A 322 -10.78 -25.71 23.80
N LYS A 323 -10.00 -25.97 22.74
CA LYS A 323 -10.51 -26.57 21.51
C LYS A 323 -11.12 -27.96 21.70
N SER A 324 -10.70 -28.72 22.71
CA SER A 324 -11.20 -30.06 23.03
C SER A 324 -12.68 -30.09 23.44
N VAL A 325 -13.26 -28.93 23.79
CA VAL A 325 -14.71 -28.79 24.03
C VAL A 325 -15.52 -28.96 22.74
N PHE A 326 -14.89 -28.79 21.58
CA PHE A 326 -15.54 -28.88 20.27
C PHE A 326 -15.11 -30.17 19.55
N PRO A 327 -16.05 -30.90 18.94
CA PRO A 327 -15.71 -32.07 18.15
C PRO A 327 -14.84 -31.67 16.96
N SER A 328 -13.77 -32.43 16.72
CA SER A 328 -12.95 -32.29 15.53
C SER A 328 -13.48 -33.20 14.42
N LYS A 329 -13.59 -32.66 13.20
CA LYS A 329 -13.96 -33.43 12.02
C LYS A 329 -12.95 -33.21 10.92
N GLN A 330 -12.57 -34.28 10.25
CA GLN A 330 -11.80 -34.18 9.01
C GLN A 330 -12.74 -33.87 7.86
N GLU A 331 -12.26 -33.08 6.91
CA GLU A 331 -12.96 -32.84 5.65
C GLU A 331 -13.21 -34.17 4.91
N THR A 332 -14.33 -34.25 4.17
CA THR A 332 -14.73 -35.49 3.50
C THR A 332 -13.95 -35.62 2.19
N GLY A 333 -13.42 -36.81 1.88
CA GLY A 333 -12.68 -37.06 0.64
C GLY A 333 -11.16 -36.92 0.73
N CYS A 334 -10.58 -36.86 1.94
CA CYS A 334 -9.12 -36.76 2.09
C CYS A 334 -8.34 -37.99 1.57
N ASP A 335 -9.01 -39.14 1.46
CA ASP A 335 -8.40 -40.40 0.98
C ASP A 335 -7.97 -40.34 -0.51
N GLU A 336 -8.46 -39.37 -1.29
CA GLU A 336 -8.08 -39.19 -2.70
C GLU A 336 -6.73 -38.49 -2.90
N TYR A 337 -6.15 -37.89 -1.85
CA TYR A 337 -4.88 -37.14 -1.91
C TYR A 337 -3.68 -37.89 -1.28
N GLU A 338 -3.90 -39.07 -0.70
CA GLU A 338 -2.85 -39.92 -0.10
C GLU A 338 -2.37 -41.07 -1.04
N ARG A 339 -2.67 -41.02 -2.34
CA ARG A 339 -2.16 -41.97 -3.35
C ARG A 339 -1.18 -41.33 -4.33
#